data_AF-A0A6I1KKH5-F1
#
_entry.id   AF-A0A6I1KKH5-F1
#
_cell.length_a   1.000
_cell.length_b   1.000
_cell.length_c   1.000
_cell.angle_alpha   90.00
_cell.angle_beta   90.00
_cell.angle_gamma   90.00
#
_symmetry.space_group_name_H-M   'P 1'
#
loop_
_entity.id
_entity.type
_entity.pdbx_description
1 polymer ?
#
loop_
_entity_poly.entity_id
_entity_poly.type
_entity_poly.pdbx_seq_one_letter_code
_entity_poly.pdbx_strand_id
1 'polypeptide(L)'
;MMILFTAACLMAVSAVTAYGGESCTVCHRVSVLGVHGKLPCLACHLDETKTLARPGAATGGARGCTGCHRGYAALFSHAMATRARERQFVARTFGTADSHFFEKNCNSCHLQDCLDCHGESGHRIGTATDDSCLDCHKGYYVGSDYRGMAPREDNMRYQRGAAANGETFLKMLPDVHFEAGLQCRDCHSMQSLIAGRKAAKNCRDCHLVDGDVIEHRIAAHMNKLECYACHSAWGAQEYGTFYLRFTDSPSRDDYDLRGDNREYVKSAYLKRQDAPPLGINSSGRVSPIRPEFIAFFTAIDHDRPVGTENRLLAAEWRAFFPHTVRRGTVMCEGCHDNPRRFILERPEERLYELRKDGLTLSSFWDRNGQRVVNGGFLPLERYKTMTKKSPAYYKAYVEKWKALVNRADISSPR
;
A
#
# COMPACT_ATOMS: atom_id res chain seq x y z
N MET A 1 -0.24 -76.83 -59.09
CA MET A 1 0.24 -77.17 -57.74
C MET A 1 0.81 -75.90 -57.12
N MET A 2 0.10 -75.33 -56.14
CA MET A 2 0.41 -74.05 -55.47
C MET A 2 1.78 -74.09 -54.81
N ILE A 3 2.61 -73.07 -55.03
CA ILE A 3 3.77 -72.77 -54.17
C ILE A 3 3.65 -71.30 -53.73
N LEU A 4 3.58 -71.14 -52.42
CA LEU A 4 3.27 -69.93 -51.68
C LEU A 4 4.34 -68.83 -51.86
N PHE A 5 3.86 -67.60 -51.99
CA PHE A 5 4.60 -66.36 -51.75
C PHE A 5 4.87 -66.18 -50.25
N THR A 6 6.14 -66.00 -49.87
CA THR A 6 6.53 -65.41 -48.58
C THR A 6 7.28 -64.11 -48.82
N ALA A 7 6.55 -63.00 -48.80
CA ALA A 7 7.13 -61.66 -48.76
C ALA A 7 7.59 -61.37 -47.32
N ALA A 8 8.90 -61.35 -47.09
CA ALA A 8 9.50 -60.95 -45.83
C ALA A 8 9.39 -59.42 -45.69
N CYS A 9 8.41 -58.96 -44.90
CA CYS A 9 8.31 -57.56 -44.48
C CYS A 9 9.38 -57.29 -43.41
N LEU A 10 10.51 -56.69 -43.80
CA LEU A 10 11.45 -56.10 -42.85
C LEU A 10 10.79 -54.85 -42.22
N MET A 11 10.31 -54.99 -41.00
CA MET A 11 9.96 -53.87 -40.13
C MET A 11 11.26 -53.18 -39.69
N ALA A 12 11.67 -52.15 -40.41
CA ALA A 12 12.65 -51.20 -39.93
C ALA A 12 12.02 -50.43 -38.75
N VAL A 13 12.28 -50.92 -37.54
CA VAL A 13 12.00 -50.18 -36.31
C VAL A 13 12.96 -49.00 -36.28
N SER A 14 12.51 -47.87 -36.79
CA SER A 14 13.12 -46.58 -36.51
C SER A 14 13.05 -46.37 -35.01
N ALA A 15 14.17 -46.60 -34.31
CA ALA A 15 14.37 -46.18 -32.93
C ALA A 15 14.36 -44.66 -32.90
N VAL A 16 13.16 -44.07 -32.94
CA VAL A 16 12.94 -42.73 -32.44
C VAL A 16 13.22 -42.83 -30.96
N THR A 17 14.36 -42.28 -30.53
CA THR A 17 14.61 -41.97 -29.13
C THR A 17 13.51 -41.02 -28.69
N ALA A 18 12.41 -41.56 -28.20
CA ALA A 18 11.41 -40.82 -27.46
C ALA A 18 12.13 -40.32 -26.20
N TYR A 19 12.56 -39.06 -26.21
CA TYR A 19 12.70 -38.31 -24.97
C TYR A 19 11.35 -38.45 -24.26
N GLY A 20 11.33 -39.17 -23.14
CA GLY A 20 10.12 -39.48 -22.39
C GLY A 20 9.31 -38.21 -22.13
N GLY A 21 8.21 -38.06 -22.86
CA GLY A 21 7.27 -36.97 -22.65
C GLY A 21 6.50 -37.26 -21.38
N GLU A 22 6.50 -36.30 -20.45
CA GLU A 22 5.77 -36.37 -19.20
C GLU A 22 4.30 -36.72 -19.46
N SER A 23 3.76 -37.66 -18.69
CA SER A 23 2.38 -38.13 -18.87
C SER A 23 1.35 -37.27 -18.11
N CYS A 24 1.80 -36.20 -17.43
CA CYS A 24 0.98 -35.39 -16.54
C CYS A 24 -0.28 -34.83 -17.24
N THR A 25 -0.16 -34.42 -18.50
CA THR A 25 -1.27 -33.81 -19.28
C THR A 25 -2.34 -34.82 -19.69
N VAL A 26 -2.00 -36.13 -19.73
CA VAL A 26 -2.95 -37.21 -20.01
C VAL A 26 -4.02 -37.27 -18.92
N CYS A 27 -3.60 -37.14 -17.66
CA CYS A 27 -4.49 -37.20 -16.50
C CYS A 27 -5.03 -35.82 -16.08
N HIS A 28 -4.17 -34.78 -16.07
CA HIS A 28 -4.52 -33.49 -15.48
C HIS A 28 -5.16 -32.49 -16.45
N ARG A 29 -5.22 -32.77 -17.78
CA ARG A 29 -5.86 -31.92 -18.80
C ARG A 29 -5.64 -30.40 -18.61
N VAL A 30 -4.45 -30.02 -18.15
CA VAL A 30 -4.00 -28.63 -17.96
C VAL A 30 -2.86 -28.34 -18.92
N SER A 31 -2.70 -27.06 -19.25
CA SER A 31 -1.57 -26.58 -20.01
C SER A 31 -0.99 -25.35 -19.32
N VAL A 32 0.34 -25.26 -19.30
CA VAL A 32 1.03 -24.08 -18.79
C VAL A 32 0.94 -22.99 -19.85
N LEU A 33 0.52 -21.80 -19.44
CA LEU A 33 0.35 -20.63 -20.31
C LEU A 33 1.23 -19.48 -19.81
N GLY A 34 1.52 -18.54 -20.71
CA GLY A 34 2.32 -17.35 -20.42
C GLY A 34 3.82 -17.58 -20.59
N VAL A 35 4.65 -16.93 -19.78
CA VAL A 35 6.11 -16.87 -19.96
C VAL A 35 6.81 -18.23 -19.80
N HIS A 36 6.14 -19.17 -19.12
CA HIS A 36 6.62 -20.54 -18.91
C HIS A 36 5.90 -21.57 -19.78
N GLY A 37 5.10 -21.18 -20.78
CA GLY A 37 4.26 -22.11 -21.54
C GLY A 37 5.00 -23.17 -22.37
N LYS A 38 6.33 -23.07 -22.48
CA LYS A 38 7.20 -24.08 -23.11
C LYS A 38 7.88 -25.02 -22.11
N LEU A 39 7.74 -24.76 -20.81
CA LEU A 39 8.32 -25.63 -19.79
C LEU A 39 7.44 -26.87 -19.60
N PRO A 40 8.06 -28.04 -19.44
CA PRO A 40 7.32 -29.24 -19.09
C PRO A 40 6.85 -29.16 -17.62
N CYS A 41 5.83 -29.92 -17.25
CA CYS A 41 5.21 -29.90 -15.92
C CYS A 41 6.23 -30.16 -14.80
N LEU A 42 7.15 -31.13 -14.97
CA LEU A 42 8.13 -31.47 -13.94
C LEU A 42 9.23 -30.42 -13.78
N ALA A 43 9.36 -29.45 -14.70
CA ALA A 43 10.24 -28.30 -14.45
C ALA A 43 9.82 -27.52 -13.20
N CYS A 44 8.51 -27.47 -12.91
CA CYS A 44 7.95 -26.84 -11.72
C CYS A 44 7.64 -27.86 -10.63
N HIS A 45 7.11 -29.03 -11.03
CA HIS A 45 6.61 -30.04 -10.11
C HIS A 45 7.66 -31.08 -9.67
N LEU A 46 8.88 -30.97 -10.22
CA LEU A 46 10.10 -31.72 -9.91
C LEU A 46 10.13 -33.19 -10.34
N ASP A 47 9.22 -34.02 -9.81
CA ASP A 47 9.30 -35.48 -9.96
C ASP A 47 7.91 -36.10 -10.11
N GLU A 48 7.74 -37.14 -10.94
CA GLU A 48 6.42 -37.79 -11.18
C GLU A 48 5.93 -38.61 -9.98
N THR A 49 6.84 -39.14 -9.15
CA THR A 49 6.51 -39.96 -7.98
C THR A 49 6.34 -39.14 -6.71
N LYS A 50 7.03 -38.00 -6.61
CA LYS A 50 6.96 -37.04 -5.49
C LYS A 50 6.67 -35.63 -5.97
N THR A 51 5.60 -35.51 -6.75
CA THR A 51 5.13 -34.26 -7.36
C THR A 51 4.92 -33.16 -6.32
N LEU A 52 5.55 -32.01 -6.54
CA LEU A 52 5.37 -30.85 -5.68
C LEU A 52 4.01 -30.20 -5.97
N ALA A 53 3.01 -30.43 -5.11
CA ALA A 53 1.64 -29.94 -5.33
C ALA A 53 1.54 -28.40 -5.46
N ARG A 54 2.37 -27.66 -4.72
CA ARG A 54 2.42 -26.19 -4.74
C ARG A 54 3.84 -25.69 -5.02
N PRO A 55 4.23 -25.58 -6.31
CA PRO A 55 5.61 -25.32 -6.69
C PRO A 55 6.14 -23.93 -6.26
N GLY A 56 5.26 -22.92 -6.20
CA GLY A 56 5.60 -21.55 -5.80
C GLY A 56 5.40 -21.25 -4.32
N ALA A 57 4.91 -22.18 -3.51
CA ALA A 57 4.54 -21.91 -2.12
C ALA A 57 5.76 -21.68 -1.21
N ALA A 58 5.66 -20.66 -0.37
CA ALA A 58 6.67 -20.30 0.63
C ALA A 58 7.00 -21.45 1.59
N THR A 59 5.99 -22.21 2.02
CA THR A 59 6.13 -23.35 2.96
C THR A 59 7.04 -24.44 2.42
N GLY A 60 7.09 -24.61 1.09
CA GLY A 60 7.97 -25.54 0.41
C GLY A 60 9.27 -24.91 -0.10
N GLY A 61 9.59 -23.67 0.32
CA GLY A 61 10.74 -22.90 -0.18
C GLY A 61 10.61 -22.46 -1.64
N ALA A 62 9.39 -22.49 -2.20
CA ALA A 62 9.11 -22.28 -3.62
C ALA A 62 10.06 -23.06 -4.54
N ARG A 63 10.37 -24.32 -4.17
CA ARG A 63 11.38 -25.15 -4.85
C ARG A 63 11.12 -25.34 -6.34
N GLY A 64 9.86 -25.27 -6.78
CA GLY A 64 9.51 -25.32 -8.20
C GLY A 64 9.89 -24.06 -8.99
N CYS A 65 10.17 -22.95 -8.32
CA CYS A 65 10.56 -21.69 -8.95
C CYS A 65 12.05 -21.37 -8.70
N THR A 66 12.53 -21.62 -7.49
CA THR A 66 13.83 -21.13 -7.00
C THR A 66 15.04 -21.89 -7.54
N GLY A 67 14.83 -23.05 -8.18
CA GLY A 67 15.88 -23.75 -8.92
C GLY A 67 16.46 -22.92 -10.08
N CYS A 68 15.59 -22.20 -10.79
CA CYS A 68 15.97 -21.25 -11.84
C CYS A 68 16.05 -19.81 -11.30
N HIS A 69 15.08 -19.37 -10.49
CA HIS A 69 15.06 -18.05 -9.87
C HIS A 69 15.82 -18.03 -8.54
N ARG A 70 17.13 -18.26 -8.63
CA ARG A 70 18.00 -18.42 -7.45
C ARG A 70 17.97 -17.17 -6.56
N GLY A 71 17.82 -17.39 -5.25
CA GLY A 71 17.76 -16.32 -4.24
C GLY A 71 16.38 -15.66 -4.06
N TYR A 72 15.40 -15.96 -4.91
CA TYR A 72 14.08 -15.32 -4.82
C TYR A 72 13.26 -15.80 -3.61
N ALA A 73 13.61 -16.94 -3.00
CA ALA A 73 13.03 -17.36 -1.72
C ALA A 73 13.16 -16.30 -0.61
N ALA A 74 14.15 -15.41 -0.70
CA ALA A 74 14.34 -14.32 0.25
C ALA A 74 13.12 -13.38 0.34
N LEU A 75 12.27 -13.32 -0.70
CA LEU A 75 11.03 -12.53 -0.68
C LEU A 75 10.14 -12.89 0.52
N PHE A 76 10.08 -14.19 0.86
CA PHE A 76 9.26 -14.70 1.96
C PHE A 76 9.80 -14.35 3.36
N SER A 77 11.00 -13.80 3.45
CA SER A 77 11.60 -13.33 4.71
C SER A 77 11.39 -11.83 4.96
N HIS A 78 10.80 -11.11 4.00
CA HIS A 78 10.62 -9.66 4.08
C HIS A 78 9.22 -9.26 4.57
N ALA A 79 8.98 -7.95 4.68
CA ALA A 79 7.78 -7.39 5.31
C ALA A 79 6.45 -7.84 4.67
N MET A 80 6.42 -8.07 3.34
CA MET A 80 5.20 -8.50 2.64
C MET A 80 4.75 -9.92 3.02
N ALA A 81 5.67 -10.79 3.42
CA ALA A 81 5.37 -12.16 3.83
C ALA A 81 5.26 -12.31 5.35
N THR A 82 6.21 -11.73 6.09
CA THR A 82 6.31 -11.93 7.55
C THR A 82 5.32 -11.08 8.34
N ARG A 83 5.13 -9.82 7.91
CA ARG A 83 4.27 -8.81 8.55
C ARG A 83 4.57 -8.67 10.05
N ALA A 84 5.85 -8.81 10.38
CA ALA A 84 6.31 -8.87 11.77
C ALA A 84 5.93 -7.62 12.57
N ARG A 85 5.93 -6.45 11.93
CA ARG A 85 5.55 -5.18 12.57
C ARG A 85 4.07 -5.11 12.89
N GLU A 86 3.23 -5.53 11.95
CA GLU A 86 1.77 -5.57 12.11
C GLU A 86 1.39 -6.62 13.17
N ARG A 87 2.03 -7.79 13.17
CA ARG A 87 1.86 -8.81 14.21
C ARG A 87 2.25 -8.29 15.59
N GLN A 88 3.40 -7.64 15.72
CA GLN A 88 3.84 -7.04 16.98
C GLN A 88 2.93 -5.90 17.43
N PHE A 89 2.39 -5.13 16.49
CA PHE A 89 1.38 -4.10 16.77
C PHE A 89 0.11 -4.71 17.32
N VAL A 90 -0.47 -5.69 16.63
CA VAL A 90 -1.68 -6.36 17.10
C VAL A 90 -1.43 -7.02 18.45
N ALA A 91 -0.33 -7.75 18.64
CA ALA A 91 -0.03 -8.42 19.91
C ALA A 91 0.00 -7.45 21.12
N ARG A 92 0.55 -6.24 20.94
CA ARG A 92 0.62 -5.24 22.03
C ARG A 92 -0.66 -4.39 22.19
N THR A 93 -1.58 -4.42 21.23
CA THR A 93 -2.82 -3.63 21.23
C THR A 93 -4.05 -4.53 21.31
N PHE A 94 -4.65 -4.86 20.17
CA PHE A 94 -5.86 -5.66 20.06
C PHE A 94 -5.70 -7.06 20.67
N GLY A 95 -4.51 -7.64 20.55
CA GLY A 95 -4.11 -8.95 21.08
C GLY A 95 -4.28 -9.08 22.59
N THR A 96 -4.29 -7.95 23.32
CA THR A 96 -4.56 -7.94 24.77
C THR A 96 -6.03 -8.22 25.10
N ALA A 97 -6.94 -7.96 24.15
CA ALA A 97 -8.38 -8.21 24.27
C ALA A 97 -8.87 -9.41 23.44
N ASP A 98 -8.21 -9.72 22.33
CA ASP A 98 -8.45 -10.90 21.50
C ASP A 98 -7.13 -11.41 20.92
N SER A 99 -6.60 -12.51 21.48
CA SER A 99 -5.34 -13.12 21.03
C SER A 99 -5.38 -13.62 19.58
N HIS A 100 -6.57 -13.80 19.01
CA HIS A 100 -6.78 -14.23 17.62
C HIS A 100 -7.15 -13.08 16.67
N PHE A 101 -7.05 -11.83 17.12
CA PHE A 101 -7.43 -10.67 16.33
C PHE A 101 -6.71 -10.61 14.98
N PHE A 102 -5.42 -10.94 14.95
CA PHE A 102 -4.61 -10.90 13.73
C PHE A 102 -5.13 -11.90 12.69
N GLU A 103 -5.40 -13.14 13.10
CA GLU A 103 -5.84 -14.19 12.19
C GLU A 103 -7.22 -13.88 11.60
N LYS A 104 -8.11 -13.31 12.43
CA LYS A 104 -9.47 -12.95 12.04
C LYS A 104 -9.54 -11.73 11.11
N ASN A 105 -8.66 -10.73 11.32
CA ASN A 105 -8.82 -9.41 10.70
C ASN A 105 -7.69 -8.99 9.74
N CYS A 106 -6.57 -9.73 9.67
CA CYS A 106 -5.36 -9.26 8.95
C CYS A 106 -4.76 -10.28 7.96
N ASN A 107 -5.38 -11.44 7.72
CA ASN A 107 -4.77 -12.54 6.95
C ASN A 107 -4.87 -12.44 5.41
N SER A 108 -5.57 -11.46 4.84
CA SER A 108 -5.88 -11.44 3.41
C SER A 108 -4.77 -10.95 2.47
N CYS A 109 -3.69 -10.34 2.99
CA CYS A 109 -2.73 -9.58 2.16
C CYS A 109 -1.26 -10.05 2.29
N HIS A 110 -1.02 -11.29 2.74
CA HIS A 110 0.34 -11.78 3.03
C HIS A 110 0.84 -12.67 1.90
N LEU A 111 2.05 -12.38 1.41
CA LEU A 111 2.68 -13.16 0.35
C LEU A 111 2.96 -14.59 0.84
N GLN A 112 2.37 -15.57 0.17
CA GLN A 112 2.49 -17.00 0.48
C GLN A 112 2.99 -17.82 -0.70
N ASP A 113 2.91 -17.31 -1.92
CA ASP A 113 3.23 -18.03 -3.14
C ASP A 113 3.82 -17.10 -4.20
N CYS A 114 4.76 -17.58 -5.02
CA CYS A 114 5.26 -16.80 -6.15
C CYS A 114 4.13 -16.42 -7.14
N LEU A 115 3.09 -17.25 -7.20
CA LEU A 115 1.94 -17.03 -8.06
C LEU A 115 1.01 -15.92 -7.56
N ASP A 116 1.15 -15.44 -6.31
CA ASP A 116 0.36 -14.32 -5.79
C ASP A 116 0.54 -13.04 -6.63
N CYS A 117 1.72 -12.89 -7.27
CA CYS A 117 1.97 -11.78 -8.20
C CYS A 117 2.11 -12.21 -9.66
N HIS A 118 2.48 -13.48 -9.91
CA HIS A 118 2.80 -13.97 -11.25
C HIS A 118 1.72 -14.86 -11.88
N GLY A 119 0.69 -15.25 -11.14
CA GLY A 119 -0.28 -16.24 -11.59
C GLY A 119 -1.71 -15.73 -11.57
N GLU A 120 -2.30 -15.51 -12.75
CA GLU A 120 -3.73 -15.19 -12.87
C GLU A 120 -4.60 -16.45 -12.57
N SER A 121 -4.09 -17.63 -12.90
CA SER A 121 -4.76 -18.91 -12.63
C SER A 121 -3.77 -20.07 -12.57
N GLY A 122 -2.99 -20.22 -11.49
CA GLY A 122 -2.15 -21.40 -11.17
C GLY A 122 -1.09 -21.84 -12.21
N HIS A 123 -1.53 -22.28 -13.37
CA HIS A 123 -0.73 -22.67 -14.54
C HIS A 123 -0.67 -21.58 -15.64
N ARG A 124 -1.33 -20.42 -15.47
CA ARG A 124 -1.11 -19.23 -16.31
C ARG A 124 -0.15 -18.29 -15.58
N ILE A 125 1.12 -18.32 -15.97
CA ILE A 125 2.19 -17.57 -15.31
C ILE A 125 2.62 -16.41 -16.21
N GLY A 126 2.38 -15.19 -15.74
CA GLY A 126 2.70 -13.95 -16.43
C GLY A 126 3.73 -13.10 -15.71
N THR A 127 4.04 -11.96 -16.32
CA THR A 127 4.77 -10.90 -15.62
C THR A 127 3.80 -10.17 -14.71
N ALA A 128 4.20 -9.91 -13.46
CA ALA A 128 3.39 -9.15 -12.52
C ALA A 128 2.97 -7.80 -13.12
N THR A 129 1.69 -7.48 -12.96
CA THR A 129 1.10 -6.21 -13.36
C THR A 129 0.81 -5.38 -12.11
N ASP A 130 0.47 -4.10 -12.31
CA ASP A 130 -0.02 -3.25 -11.22
C ASP A 130 -1.24 -3.85 -10.52
N ASP A 131 -2.14 -4.52 -11.24
CA ASP A 131 -3.33 -5.14 -10.64
C ASP A 131 -2.95 -6.21 -9.63
N SER A 132 -1.91 -6.99 -9.94
CA SER A 132 -1.33 -7.99 -9.02
C SER A 132 -0.82 -7.35 -7.72
N CYS A 133 -0.32 -6.11 -7.78
CA CYS A 133 0.08 -5.38 -6.59
C CYS A 133 -1.14 -4.85 -5.82
N LEU A 134 -2.12 -4.30 -6.54
CA LEU A 134 -3.30 -3.65 -5.99
C LEU A 134 -4.30 -4.60 -5.33
N ASP A 135 -4.19 -5.91 -5.54
CA ASP A 135 -4.97 -6.89 -4.79
C ASP A 135 -4.72 -6.77 -3.27
N CYS A 136 -3.48 -6.43 -2.89
CA CYS A 136 -3.07 -6.18 -1.50
C CYS A 136 -2.81 -4.69 -1.20
N HIS A 137 -2.26 -3.93 -2.16
CA HIS A 137 -1.88 -2.53 -2.01
C HIS A 137 -3.02 -1.56 -2.33
N LYS A 138 -4.09 -1.63 -1.54
CA LYS A 138 -5.30 -0.82 -1.71
C LYS A 138 -5.85 -0.27 -0.41
N GLY A 139 -6.91 0.53 -0.52
CA GLY A 139 -7.57 1.10 0.64
C GLY A 139 -6.68 2.14 1.31
N TYR A 140 -6.55 2.06 2.63
CA TYR A 140 -5.64 2.92 3.38
C TYR A 140 -4.20 2.42 3.37
N TYR A 141 -3.89 1.29 2.73
CA TYR A 141 -2.53 0.94 2.35
C TYR A 141 -2.17 1.66 1.05
N VAL A 142 -0.89 1.96 0.87
CA VAL A 142 -0.40 2.76 -0.26
C VAL A 142 -0.32 1.89 -1.52
N GLY A 143 -0.85 2.38 -2.64
CA GLY A 143 -0.83 1.75 -3.96
C GLY A 143 -1.96 2.23 -4.86
N SER A 144 -3.22 2.14 -4.43
CA SER A 144 -4.38 2.53 -5.24
C SER A 144 -4.45 4.05 -5.52
N ASP A 145 -3.84 4.84 -4.64
CA ASP A 145 -3.61 6.28 -4.78
C ASP A 145 -2.79 6.63 -6.03
N TYR A 146 -1.85 5.77 -6.44
CA TYR A 146 -1.08 5.91 -7.69
C TYR A 146 -1.97 6.05 -8.92
N ARG A 147 -3.09 5.31 -8.93
CA ARG A 147 -4.09 5.34 -10.02
C ARG A 147 -5.20 6.37 -9.79
N GLY A 148 -5.11 7.19 -8.75
CA GLY A 148 -6.16 8.16 -8.43
C GLY A 148 -7.37 7.52 -7.76
N MET A 149 -7.20 6.43 -6.99
CA MET A 149 -8.30 5.71 -6.34
C MET A 149 -8.19 5.83 -4.81
N ALA A 150 -9.00 6.71 -4.23
CA ALA A 150 -9.09 6.87 -2.78
C ALA A 150 -10.16 5.95 -2.16
N PRO A 151 -9.97 5.50 -0.91
CA PRO A 151 -10.97 4.73 -0.19
C PRO A 151 -12.26 5.53 0.04
N ARG A 152 -13.39 4.83 0.01
CA ARG A 152 -14.68 5.38 0.42
C ARG A 152 -14.95 5.15 1.91
N GLU A 153 -15.98 5.83 2.40
CA GLU A 153 -16.59 5.52 3.70
C GLU A 153 -17.06 4.07 3.76
N ASP A 154 -16.91 3.42 4.92
CA ASP A 154 -17.15 1.97 5.02
C ASP A 154 -18.64 1.62 4.97
N ASN A 155 -19.54 2.57 5.28
CA ASN A 155 -20.97 2.37 5.23
C ASN A 155 -21.47 2.07 3.81
N MET A 156 -22.34 1.07 3.67
CA MET A 156 -22.78 0.56 2.37
C MET A 156 -23.50 1.61 1.52
N ARG A 157 -24.12 2.63 2.12
CA ARG A 157 -24.74 3.76 1.38
C ARG A 157 -23.76 4.53 0.50
N TYR A 158 -22.47 4.46 0.83
CA TYR A 158 -21.40 5.12 0.09
C TYR A 158 -20.69 4.21 -0.90
N GLN A 159 -20.94 2.90 -0.85
CA GLN A 159 -20.34 1.89 -1.71
C GLN A 159 -21.01 1.87 -3.09
N ARG A 160 -20.81 2.95 -3.86
CA ARG A 160 -21.48 3.18 -5.15
C ARG A 160 -20.50 3.64 -6.23
N GLY A 161 -20.86 3.36 -7.48
CA GLY A 161 -20.10 3.77 -8.67
C GLY A 161 -19.08 2.72 -9.11
N ALA A 162 -18.04 3.17 -9.80
CA ALA A 162 -16.99 2.29 -10.31
C ALA A 162 -16.28 1.54 -9.16
N ALA A 163 -15.92 0.29 -9.45
CA ALA A 163 -15.16 -0.56 -8.56
C ALA A 163 -13.88 -1.05 -9.26
N ALA A 164 -12.83 -1.22 -8.47
CA ALA A 164 -11.56 -1.81 -8.87
C ALA A 164 -11.11 -2.80 -7.79
N ASN A 165 -10.59 -3.96 -8.18
CA ASN A 165 -10.13 -5.02 -7.26
C ASN A 165 -11.17 -5.36 -6.16
N GLY A 166 -12.45 -5.41 -6.55
CA GLY A 166 -13.58 -5.75 -5.67
C GLY A 166 -14.08 -4.61 -4.77
N GLU A 167 -13.56 -3.38 -4.90
CA GLU A 167 -13.90 -2.27 -4.01
C GLU A 167 -14.30 -1.00 -4.78
N THR A 168 -15.34 -0.31 -4.31
CA THR A 168 -15.69 1.01 -4.83
C THR A 168 -14.74 2.09 -4.31
N PHE A 169 -14.46 3.10 -5.14
CA PHE A 169 -13.47 4.13 -4.82
C PHE A 169 -13.96 5.55 -5.14
N LEU A 170 -13.34 6.53 -4.49
CA LEU A 170 -13.43 7.94 -4.87
C LEU A 170 -12.41 8.20 -5.98
N LYS A 171 -12.86 8.70 -7.13
CA LYS A 171 -11.97 9.13 -8.21
C LYS A 171 -11.25 10.40 -7.78
N MET A 172 -9.93 10.32 -7.72
CA MET A 172 -9.02 11.39 -7.36
C MET A 172 -8.05 11.67 -8.53
N LEU A 173 -7.19 12.66 -8.36
CA LEU A 173 -6.13 12.96 -9.32
C LEU A 173 -5.03 11.88 -9.26
N PRO A 174 -4.77 11.13 -10.34
CA PRO A 174 -3.71 10.12 -10.35
C PRO A 174 -2.31 10.72 -10.33
N ASP A 175 -1.32 9.87 -10.04
CA ASP A 175 0.09 10.21 -10.15
C ASP A 175 0.45 10.52 -11.61
N VAL A 176 1.30 11.52 -11.82
CA VAL A 176 1.77 11.90 -13.16
C VAL A 176 2.61 10.79 -13.82
N HIS A 177 3.28 9.95 -13.03
CA HIS A 177 4.03 8.80 -13.54
C HIS A 177 3.09 7.70 -14.04
N PHE A 178 1.96 7.49 -13.35
CA PHE A 178 0.92 6.56 -13.82
C PHE A 178 0.30 7.06 -15.14
N GLU A 179 -0.02 8.35 -15.23
CA GLU A 179 -0.51 8.96 -16.48
C GLU A 179 0.48 8.82 -17.63
N ALA A 180 1.79 8.79 -17.32
CA ALA A 180 2.86 8.56 -18.29
C ALA A 180 3.09 7.07 -18.62
N GLY A 181 2.32 6.15 -18.05
CA GLY A 181 2.38 4.72 -18.32
C GLY A 181 3.40 3.94 -17.48
N LEU A 182 4.01 4.55 -16.45
CA LEU A 182 4.89 3.83 -15.54
C LEU A 182 4.07 2.92 -14.62
N GLN A 183 4.59 1.74 -14.36
CA GLN A 183 4.01 0.70 -13.53
C GLN A 183 4.73 0.61 -12.18
N CYS A 184 4.10 -0.05 -11.21
CA CYS A 184 4.64 -0.27 -9.86
C CYS A 184 6.06 -0.84 -9.91
N ARG A 185 6.30 -1.81 -10.80
CA ARG A 185 7.59 -2.51 -10.97
C ARG A 185 8.73 -1.63 -11.49
N ASP A 186 8.44 -0.50 -12.13
CA ASP A 186 9.46 0.42 -12.63
C ASP A 186 10.19 1.14 -11.47
N CYS A 187 9.48 1.29 -10.35
CA CYS A 187 10.01 1.79 -9.08
C CYS A 187 10.30 0.67 -8.07
N HIS A 188 9.56 -0.45 -8.11
CA HIS A 188 9.64 -1.60 -7.20
C HIS A 188 10.11 -2.88 -7.90
N SER A 189 11.32 -2.87 -8.46
CA SER A 189 11.89 -4.04 -9.14
C SER A 189 11.96 -5.29 -8.24
N MET A 190 11.92 -6.49 -8.84
CA MET A 190 12.13 -7.74 -8.10
C MET A 190 13.45 -7.75 -7.33
N GLN A 191 14.53 -7.19 -7.90
CA GLN A 191 15.82 -7.06 -7.24
C GLN A 191 15.77 -6.18 -5.98
N SER A 192 14.97 -5.11 -5.98
CA SER A 192 14.75 -4.34 -4.74
C SER A 192 13.95 -5.14 -3.71
N LEU A 193 12.92 -5.88 -4.15
CA LEU A 193 12.05 -6.62 -3.25
C LEU A 193 12.78 -7.82 -2.59
N ILE A 194 13.57 -8.59 -3.34
CA ILE A 194 14.39 -9.70 -2.77
C ILE A 194 15.45 -9.19 -1.79
N ALA A 195 15.91 -7.94 -1.99
CA ALA A 195 16.87 -7.29 -1.10
C ALA A 195 16.21 -6.61 0.11
N GLY A 196 14.88 -6.69 0.25
CA GLY A 196 14.13 -6.02 1.32
C GLY A 196 14.13 -4.50 1.21
N ARG A 197 14.48 -3.95 0.06
CA ARG A 197 14.47 -2.49 -0.20
C ARG A 197 13.06 -2.03 -0.54
N LYS A 198 12.72 -0.81 -0.10
CA LYS A 198 11.42 -0.20 -0.37
C LYS A 198 11.23 0.16 -1.84
N ALA A 199 12.29 0.56 -2.53
CA ALA A 199 12.25 0.92 -3.95
C ALA A 199 13.62 0.65 -4.59
N ALA A 200 13.60 0.45 -5.91
CA ALA A 200 14.78 0.33 -6.76
C ALA A 200 15.34 1.69 -7.18
N LYS A 201 14.44 2.66 -7.35
CA LYS A 201 14.75 4.02 -7.79
C LYS A 201 14.16 5.05 -6.82
N ASN A 202 14.80 6.19 -6.70
CA ASN A 202 14.31 7.38 -6.04
C ASN A 202 14.10 8.52 -7.06
N CYS A 203 13.57 9.65 -6.61
CA CYS A 203 13.24 10.78 -7.50
C CYS A 203 14.45 11.26 -8.34
N ARG A 204 15.64 11.36 -7.73
CA ARG A 204 16.84 11.90 -8.37
C ARG A 204 17.54 10.93 -9.31
N ASP A 205 17.18 9.64 -9.27
CA ASP A 205 17.69 8.66 -10.23
C ASP A 205 17.11 8.88 -11.64
N CYS A 206 15.98 9.59 -11.75
CA CYS A 206 15.31 9.90 -13.02
C CYS A 206 15.14 11.40 -13.29
N HIS A 207 15.07 12.23 -12.24
CA HIS A 207 14.78 13.66 -12.37
C HIS A 207 16.03 14.50 -12.09
N LEU A 208 16.44 15.27 -13.09
CA LEU A 208 17.37 16.37 -12.90
C LEU A 208 16.61 17.55 -12.27
N VAL A 209 17.11 18.03 -11.14
CA VAL A 209 16.49 19.14 -10.41
C VAL A 209 16.75 20.43 -11.16
N ASP A 210 15.69 21.05 -11.64
CA ASP A 210 15.75 22.38 -12.25
C ASP A 210 16.00 23.46 -11.18
N GLY A 211 17.14 24.15 -11.27
CA GLY A 211 17.54 25.22 -10.35
C GLY A 211 16.76 26.52 -10.52
N ASP A 212 16.07 26.70 -11.66
CA ASP A 212 15.26 27.91 -11.92
C ASP A 212 13.93 27.88 -11.18
N VAL A 213 13.51 26.71 -10.71
CA VAL A 213 12.37 26.57 -9.81
C VAL A 213 12.72 27.19 -8.45
N ILE A 214 11.91 28.17 -8.03
CA ILE A 214 12.12 28.99 -6.83
C ILE A 214 12.34 28.12 -5.57
N GLU A 215 11.59 27.03 -5.44
CA GLU A 215 11.70 26.11 -4.32
C GLU A 215 13.01 25.31 -4.34
N HIS A 216 13.52 24.96 -5.52
CA HIS A 216 14.72 24.14 -5.68
C HIS A 216 16.01 24.91 -5.39
N ARG A 217 16.07 26.21 -5.68
CA ARG A 217 17.22 27.05 -5.32
C ARG A 217 17.37 27.28 -3.81
N ILE A 218 16.34 26.97 -3.01
CA ILE A 218 16.40 27.08 -1.55
C ILE A 218 17.05 25.81 -0.98
N ALA A 219 18.33 25.93 -0.60
CA ALA A 219 19.11 24.79 -0.08
C ALA A 219 18.42 24.03 1.07
N ALA A 220 17.68 24.74 1.94
CA ALA A 220 16.93 24.12 3.02
C ALA A 220 15.83 23.17 2.51
N HIS A 221 15.16 23.48 1.40
CA HIS A 221 14.18 22.59 0.80
C HIS A 221 14.87 21.32 0.28
N MET A 222 15.93 21.48 -0.50
CA MET A 222 16.64 20.35 -1.12
C MET A 222 17.29 19.38 -0.13
N ASN A 223 17.76 19.92 0.99
CA ASN A 223 18.53 19.17 1.99
C ASN A 223 17.67 18.61 3.13
N LYS A 224 16.54 19.26 3.44
CA LYS A 224 15.73 18.92 4.62
C LYS A 224 14.36 18.34 4.31
N LEU A 225 13.90 18.36 3.06
CA LEU A 225 12.62 17.77 2.66
C LEU A 225 12.85 16.52 1.83
N GLU A 226 11.86 15.64 1.86
CA GLU A 226 11.62 14.67 0.80
C GLU A 226 10.97 15.38 -0.39
N CYS A 227 11.30 14.98 -1.62
CA CYS A 227 10.72 15.62 -2.82
C CYS A 227 9.18 15.51 -2.81
N TYR A 228 8.68 14.36 -2.37
CA TYR A 228 7.24 14.09 -2.26
C TYR A 228 6.56 14.83 -1.09
N ALA A 229 7.27 15.56 -0.22
CA ALA A 229 6.64 16.48 0.73
C ALA A 229 5.97 17.68 0.03
N CYS A 230 6.51 18.09 -1.12
CA CYS A 230 5.95 19.16 -1.95
C CYS A 230 5.13 18.60 -3.12
N HIS A 231 5.57 17.48 -3.69
CA HIS A 231 5.02 16.96 -4.94
C HIS A 231 3.81 16.03 -4.78
N SER A 232 3.50 15.53 -3.58
CA SER A 232 2.28 14.74 -3.37
C SER A 232 1.05 15.63 -3.28
N ALA A 233 0.09 15.43 -4.18
CA ALA A 233 -1.13 16.24 -4.23
C ALA A 233 -2.11 15.91 -3.10
N TRP A 234 -2.23 14.63 -2.75
CA TRP A 234 -3.17 14.17 -1.74
C TRP A 234 -2.73 12.83 -1.13
N GLY A 235 -3.37 12.40 -0.05
CA GLY A 235 -3.18 11.06 0.48
C GLY A 235 -4.35 10.61 1.34
N ALA A 236 -4.62 9.32 1.33
CA ALA A 236 -5.67 8.73 2.15
C ALA A 236 -5.31 8.75 3.63
N GLN A 237 -6.19 9.35 4.42
CA GLN A 237 -6.03 9.57 5.85
C GLN A 237 -7.30 9.12 6.58
N GLU A 238 -7.14 8.33 7.63
CA GLU A 238 -8.20 7.87 8.52
C GLU A 238 -7.85 8.29 9.95
N TYR A 239 -8.66 9.14 10.56
CA TYR A 239 -8.46 9.71 11.89
C TYR A 239 -9.42 9.06 12.86
N GLY A 240 -8.89 8.41 13.89
CA GLY A 240 -9.67 7.74 14.94
C GLY A 240 -10.48 6.55 14.40
N THR A 241 -9.87 5.38 14.36
CA THR A 241 -10.52 4.12 13.97
C THR A 241 -11.14 3.45 15.19
N PHE A 242 -12.42 3.15 15.13
CA PHE A 242 -13.16 2.41 16.15
C PHE A 242 -13.24 0.94 15.78
N TYR A 243 -12.82 0.09 16.71
CA TYR A 243 -13.01 -1.36 16.66
C TYR A 243 -14.00 -1.74 17.75
N LEU A 244 -15.22 -2.05 17.34
CA LEU A 244 -16.29 -2.51 18.22
C LEU A 244 -16.35 -4.03 18.12
N ARG A 245 -16.23 -4.73 19.25
CA ARG A 245 -16.38 -6.18 19.33
C ARG A 245 -17.71 -6.50 19.99
N PHE A 246 -18.56 -7.23 19.30
CA PHE A 246 -19.90 -7.58 19.77
C PHE A 246 -19.96 -9.05 20.21
N THR A 247 -20.58 -9.28 21.35
CA THR A 247 -20.96 -10.59 21.90
C THR A 247 -22.45 -10.53 22.23
N ASP A 248 -23.25 -11.49 21.74
CA ASP A 248 -24.69 -11.62 22.05
C ASP A 248 -25.48 -10.30 21.99
N SER A 249 -25.16 -9.45 21.02
CA SER A 249 -25.63 -8.06 20.92
C SER A 249 -26.34 -7.81 19.58
N PRO A 250 -27.68 -7.81 19.55
CA PRO A 250 -28.47 -7.50 18.35
C PRO A 250 -28.12 -6.16 17.70
N SER A 251 -27.70 -5.14 18.48
CA SER A 251 -27.30 -3.82 17.96
C SER A 251 -26.15 -3.86 16.96
N ARG A 252 -25.41 -4.97 16.86
CA ARG A 252 -24.41 -5.18 15.79
C ARG A 252 -25.03 -5.00 14.41
N ASP A 253 -26.28 -5.43 14.23
CA ASP A 253 -26.94 -5.43 12.91
C ASP A 253 -27.42 -4.04 12.49
N ASP A 254 -27.37 -3.04 13.39
CA ASP A 254 -27.61 -1.62 13.03
C ASP A 254 -26.46 -1.03 12.20
N TYR A 255 -25.29 -1.69 12.18
CA TYR A 255 -24.10 -1.25 11.45
C TYR A 255 -24.06 -1.80 10.03
N ASP A 256 -24.65 -1.05 9.09
CA ASP A 256 -24.60 -1.34 7.65
C ASP A 256 -23.26 -0.94 7.01
N LEU A 257 -22.23 -1.76 7.23
CA LEU A 257 -20.85 -1.52 6.80
C LEU A 257 -20.35 -2.62 5.86
N ARG A 258 -19.36 -2.27 5.04
CA ARG A 258 -18.71 -3.21 4.12
C ARG A 258 -18.03 -4.36 4.87
N GLY A 259 -18.32 -5.59 4.44
CA GLY A 259 -17.76 -6.83 4.98
C GLY A 259 -18.81 -7.69 5.68
N ASP A 260 -18.46 -8.93 6.00
CA ASP A 260 -19.34 -9.94 6.60
C ASP A 260 -18.96 -10.29 8.05
N ASN A 261 -18.02 -9.55 8.64
CA ASN A 261 -17.56 -9.80 10.00
C ASN A 261 -18.69 -9.57 11.01
N ARG A 262 -19.15 -10.65 11.65
CA ARG A 262 -20.24 -10.63 12.64
C ARG A 262 -19.77 -10.30 14.05
N GLU A 263 -18.48 -10.49 14.34
CA GLU A 263 -17.89 -10.24 15.65
C GLU A 263 -17.37 -8.80 15.78
N TYR A 264 -16.79 -8.26 14.70
CA TYR A 264 -16.18 -6.94 14.69
C TYR A 264 -16.84 -5.98 13.72
N VAL A 265 -17.02 -4.75 14.19
CA VAL A 265 -17.32 -3.59 13.37
C VAL A 265 -16.12 -2.64 13.40
N LYS A 266 -15.71 -2.18 12.21
CA LYS A 266 -14.73 -1.11 12.05
C LYS A 266 -15.41 0.14 11.53
N SER A 267 -15.26 1.25 12.24
CA SER A 267 -15.66 2.58 11.77
C SER A 267 -14.54 3.58 11.98
N ALA A 268 -14.68 4.80 11.46
CA ALA A 268 -13.72 5.88 11.63
C ALA A 268 -14.44 7.17 12.01
N TYR A 269 -13.79 8.00 12.84
CA TYR A 269 -14.29 9.32 13.21
C TYR A 269 -14.26 10.26 12.01
N LEU A 270 -13.16 10.25 11.25
CA LEU A 270 -12.98 11.14 10.11
C LEU A 270 -12.06 10.53 9.05
N LYS A 271 -12.51 10.54 7.80
CA LYS A 271 -11.66 10.20 6.64
C LYS A 271 -11.41 11.45 5.79
N ARG A 272 -10.17 11.60 5.32
CA ARG A 272 -9.76 12.73 4.48
C ARG A 272 -8.88 12.25 3.33
N GLN A 273 -8.98 12.98 2.21
CA GLN A 273 -8.26 12.70 0.96
C GLN A 273 -7.55 13.97 0.45
N ASP A 274 -7.21 14.89 1.34
CA ASP A 274 -6.50 16.12 1.01
C ASP A 274 -4.98 15.93 1.17
N ALA A 275 -4.23 17.04 1.11
CA ALA A 275 -2.79 16.99 1.33
C ALA A 275 -2.49 16.45 2.75
N PRO A 276 -1.69 15.38 2.89
CA PRO A 276 -1.43 14.74 4.19
C PRO A 276 -0.51 15.59 5.06
N PRO A 277 -0.70 15.68 6.39
CA PRO A 277 0.18 16.44 7.28
C PRO A 277 1.67 16.11 7.10
N LEU A 278 2.54 16.99 7.56
CA LEU A 278 4.00 16.86 7.47
C LEU A 278 4.60 16.63 8.85
N GLY A 279 5.56 15.71 8.89
CA GLY A 279 6.41 15.44 10.04
C GLY A 279 7.84 15.18 9.58
N ILE A 280 8.61 14.49 10.41
CA ILE A 280 9.98 14.06 10.14
C ILE A 280 10.00 12.55 9.98
N ASN A 281 10.69 12.04 8.96
CA ASN A 281 10.89 10.60 8.77
C ASN A 281 12.16 10.10 9.48
N SER A 282 12.44 8.80 9.40
CA SER A 282 13.61 8.16 10.02
C SER A 282 14.96 8.68 9.49
N SER A 283 14.97 9.36 8.36
CA SER A 283 16.16 9.99 7.77
C SER A 283 16.31 11.46 8.18
N GLY A 284 15.47 11.97 9.08
CA GLY A 284 15.52 13.36 9.56
C GLY A 284 14.93 14.40 8.60
N ARG A 285 14.33 13.96 7.47
CA ARG A 285 13.74 14.81 6.45
C ARG A 285 12.25 15.05 6.70
N VAL A 286 11.78 16.22 6.30
CA VAL A 286 10.35 16.56 6.30
C VAL A 286 9.65 15.72 5.26
N SER A 287 8.62 14.99 5.67
CA SER A 287 7.91 14.00 4.86
C SER A 287 6.42 14.05 5.20
N PRO A 288 5.53 13.71 4.25
CA PRO A 288 4.16 13.35 4.58
C PRO A 288 4.11 12.33 5.70
N ILE A 289 3.24 12.60 6.66
CA ILE A 289 2.82 11.69 7.73
C ILE A 289 1.31 11.53 7.64
N ARG A 290 0.82 10.38 8.09
CA ARG A 290 -0.61 10.14 8.29
C ARG A 290 -0.83 9.35 9.58
N PRO A 291 -2.04 9.36 10.13
CA PRO A 291 -2.41 8.34 11.09
C PRO A 291 -2.22 6.96 10.45
N GLU A 292 -1.50 6.07 11.13
CA GLU A 292 -1.44 4.66 10.75
C GLU A 292 -2.43 3.88 11.60
N PHE A 293 -2.39 4.08 12.92
CA PHE A 293 -3.34 3.53 13.87
C PHE A 293 -3.59 4.52 15.01
N ILE A 294 -4.65 5.32 14.88
CA ILE A 294 -5.29 5.95 16.03
C ILE A 294 -6.50 5.07 16.37
N ALA A 295 -6.26 4.04 17.17
CA ALA A 295 -7.21 2.95 17.37
C ALA A 295 -7.90 3.05 18.73
N PHE A 296 -9.23 3.04 18.69
CA PHE A 296 -10.11 2.93 19.84
C PHE A 296 -10.79 1.57 19.83
N PHE A 297 -11.02 1.01 21.02
CA PHE A 297 -11.65 -0.28 21.18
C PHE A 297 -12.78 -0.23 22.22
N THR A 298 -13.89 -0.87 21.89
CA THR A 298 -15.02 -1.09 22.79
C THR A 298 -15.45 -2.55 22.67
N ALA A 299 -15.55 -3.25 23.81
CA ALA A 299 -16.24 -4.53 23.88
C ALA A 299 -17.71 -4.26 24.23
N ILE A 300 -18.63 -4.93 23.56
CA ILE A 300 -20.07 -4.79 23.72
C ILE A 300 -20.64 -6.18 23.93
N ASP A 301 -21.34 -6.37 25.04
CA ASP A 301 -21.96 -7.63 25.43
C ASP A 301 -23.41 -7.37 25.85
N HIS A 302 -24.36 -8.13 25.29
CA HIS A 302 -25.80 -7.92 25.50
C HIS A 302 -26.22 -6.44 25.33
N ASP A 303 -25.76 -5.81 24.24
CA ASP A 303 -25.97 -4.39 23.90
C ASP A 303 -25.47 -3.38 24.95
N ARG A 304 -24.50 -3.78 25.79
CA ARG A 304 -23.88 -2.89 26.79
C ARG A 304 -22.37 -2.88 26.68
N PRO A 305 -21.71 -1.72 26.84
CA PRO A 305 -20.26 -1.66 26.85
C PRO A 305 -19.70 -2.43 28.05
N VAL A 306 -18.69 -3.24 27.82
CA VAL A 306 -17.93 -3.97 28.84
C VAL A 306 -16.58 -3.28 29.05
N GLY A 307 -16.37 -2.81 30.28
CA GLY A 307 -15.17 -2.07 30.64
C GLY A 307 -15.22 -0.62 30.15
N THR A 308 -14.07 -0.10 29.71
CA THR A 308 -13.96 1.28 29.23
C THR A 308 -14.33 1.36 27.75
N GLU A 309 -15.41 2.09 27.45
CA GLU A 309 -15.77 2.46 26.08
C GLU A 309 -14.71 3.37 25.45
N ASN A 310 -14.50 3.24 24.13
CA ASN A 310 -13.55 4.03 23.36
C ASN A 310 -12.15 4.04 23.98
N ARG A 311 -11.71 2.88 24.50
CA ARG A 311 -10.38 2.73 25.07
C ARG A 311 -9.35 2.93 23.98
N LEU A 312 -8.49 3.95 24.15
CA LEU A 312 -7.39 4.21 23.22
C LEU A 312 -6.35 3.09 23.34
N LEU A 313 -6.18 2.33 22.27
CA LEU A 313 -5.17 1.28 22.16
C LEU A 313 -3.85 1.82 21.60
N ALA A 314 -3.93 2.77 20.66
CA ALA A 314 -2.77 3.38 20.03
C ALA A 314 -3.13 4.74 19.45
N ALA A 315 -2.15 5.65 19.43
CA ALA A 315 -2.21 6.91 18.70
C ALA A 315 -0.92 7.08 17.87
N GLU A 316 -0.79 6.22 16.88
CA GLU A 316 0.41 6.04 16.07
C GLU A 316 0.24 6.61 14.66
N TRP A 317 1.17 7.48 14.30
CA TRP A 317 1.34 8.08 12.99
C TRP A 317 2.54 7.48 12.28
N ARG A 318 2.60 7.65 10.96
CA ARG A 318 3.70 7.15 10.16
C ARG A 318 4.05 8.10 9.02
N ALA A 319 5.35 8.33 8.83
CA ALA A 319 5.88 8.93 7.63
C ALA A 319 5.76 7.97 6.45
N PHE A 320 5.19 8.45 5.35
CA PHE A 320 4.88 7.64 4.17
C PHE A 320 5.04 8.45 2.88
N PHE A 321 5.00 7.75 1.74
CA PHE A 321 4.96 8.34 0.42
C PHE A 321 3.59 8.03 -0.22
N PRO A 322 2.69 9.01 -0.43
CA PRO A 322 1.34 8.79 -0.95
C PRO A 322 1.22 8.43 -2.44
N HIS A 323 2.31 8.29 -3.20
CA HIS A 323 2.25 7.97 -4.65
C HIS A 323 1.24 8.81 -5.45
N THR A 324 1.14 10.11 -5.15
CA THR A 324 0.26 11.07 -5.84
C THR A 324 1.07 12.25 -6.38
N VAL A 325 2.25 11.95 -6.93
CA VAL A 325 3.18 12.94 -7.44
C VAL A 325 2.55 13.73 -8.57
N ARG A 326 2.62 15.06 -8.47
CA ARG A 326 2.24 16.01 -9.51
C ARG A 326 3.36 16.99 -9.80
N ARG A 327 3.29 17.62 -10.97
CA ARG A 327 4.19 18.70 -11.38
C ARG A 327 3.96 19.97 -10.56
N GLY A 328 2.70 20.29 -10.26
CA GLY A 328 2.34 21.42 -9.40
C GLY A 328 2.53 21.09 -7.92
N THR A 329 2.96 22.08 -7.15
CA THR A 329 3.18 21.98 -5.70
C THR A 329 2.34 23.01 -4.95
N VAL A 330 2.19 22.82 -3.64
CA VAL A 330 1.55 23.81 -2.76
C VAL A 330 2.23 25.20 -2.82
N MET A 331 1.48 26.24 -2.50
CA MET A 331 2.02 27.57 -2.25
C MET A 331 2.78 27.65 -0.91
N CYS A 332 3.60 28.69 -0.73
CA CYS A 332 4.49 28.78 0.43
C CYS A 332 3.72 28.77 1.76
N GLU A 333 2.59 29.47 1.83
CA GLU A 333 1.66 29.53 2.96
C GLU A 333 1.07 28.15 3.32
N GLY A 334 0.98 27.23 2.34
CA GLY A 334 0.54 25.86 2.57
C GLY A 334 1.41 25.09 3.57
N CYS A 335 2.61 25.59 3.87
CA CYS A 335 3.49 25.09 4.93
C CYS A 335 3.95 26.20 5.90
N HIS A 336 4.30 27.38 5.40
CA HIS A 336 4.86 28.46 6.22
C HIS A 336 3.80 29.25 7.02
N ASP A 337 2.52 29.08 6.71
CA ASP A 337 1.40 29.74 7.42
C ASP A 337 0.26 28.74 7.72
N ASN A 338 0.63 27.49 8.00
CA ASN A 338 -0.32 26.40 8.22
C ASN A 338 0.14 25.51 9.38
N PRO A 339 -0.15 25.88 10.64
CA PRO A 339 0.29 25.10 11.80
C PRO A 339 -0.37 23.71 11.83
N ARG A 340 -1.61 23.60 11.35
CA ARG A 340 -2.32 22.32 11.24
C ARG A 340 -1.60 21.33 10.32
N ARG A 341 -0.91 21.82 9.27
CA ARG A 341 -0.02 21.02 8.41
C ARG A 341 1.03 20.24 9.20
N PHE A 342 1.43 20.73 10.38
CA PHE A 342 2.48 20.12 11.21
C PHE A 342 1.95 19.58 12.55
N ILE A 343 0.64 19.33 12.67
CA ILE A 343 0.01 18.83 13.91
C ILE A 343 0.23 19.85 15.05
N LEU A 344 0.05 21.13 14.75
CA LEU A 344 0.19 22.24 15.69
C LEU A 344 -1.08 23.10 15.73
N GLU A 345 -2.24 22.51 15.48
CA GLU A 345 -3.52 23.23 15.51
C GLU A 345 -3.76 23.86 16.89
N ARG A 346 -4.13 25.14 16.90
CA ARG A 346 -4.36 25.86 18.15
C ARG A 346 -5.68 25.43 18.77
N PRO A 347 -5.79 25.36 20.11
CA PRO A 347 -7.04 24.97 20.77
C PRO A 347 -8.28 25.76 20.31
N GLU A 348 -8.13 27.05 20.09
CA GLU A 348 -9.16 27.97 19.61
C GLU A 348 -9.57 27.77 18.14
N GLU A 349 -8.76 27.07 17.35
CA GLU A 349 -9.01 26.76 15.93
C GLU A 349 -9.61 25.35 15.74
N ARG A 350 -9.78 24.60 16.83
CA ARG A 350 -10.26 23.21 16.78
C ARG A 350 -11.70 23.15 16.29
N LEU A 351 -11.90 22.36 15.24
CA LEU A 351 -13.25 22.00 14.76
C LEU A 351 -13.80 20.75 15.44
N TYR A 352 -12.91 19.84 15.89
CA TYR A 352 -13.29 18.57 16.49
C TYR A 352 -12.92 18.55 17.98
N GLU A 353 -13.93 18.43 18.84
CA GLU A 353 -13.76 18.46 20.29
C GLU A 353 -13.81 17.04 20.88
N LEU A 354 -12.81 16.23 20.55
CA LEU A 354 -12.77 14.79 20.82
C LEU A 354 -13.08 14.41 22.29
N ARG A 355 -12.67 15.22 23.27
CA ARG A 355 -13.00 14.97 24.69
C ARG A 355 -14.48 15.16 25.02
N LYS A 356 -15.17 16.07 24.33
CA LYS A 356 -16.64 16.21 24.45
C LYS A 356 -17.36 15.03 23.82
N ASP A 357 -16.74 14.40 22.81
CA ASP A 357 -17.22 13.17 22.17
C ASP A 357 -16.83 11.89 22.95
N GLY A 358 -16.32 12.02 24.18
CA GLY A 358 -15.96 10.87 25.03
C GLY A 358 -14.64 10.18 24.68
N LEU A 359 -13.79 10.80 23.86
CA LEU A 359 -12.48 10.25 23.50
C LEU A 359 -11.36 10.78 24.40
N THR A 360 -10.30 9.99 24.55
CA THR A 360 -9.17 10.33 25.43
C THR A 360 -8.20 11.37 24.83
N LEU A 361 -8.10 11.45 23.50
CA LEU A 361 -7.29 12.46 22.83
C LEU A 361 -7.98 13.83 22.86
N SER A 362 -7.18 14.90 22.93
CA SER A 362 -7.68 16.29 22.90
C SER A 362 -8.01 16.77 21.49
N SER A 363 -7.21 16.38 20.50
CA SER A 363 -7.37 16.65 19.08
C SER A 363 -6.47 15.69 18.28
N PHE A 364 -6.89 15.34 17.07
CA PHE A 364 -6.01 14.63 16.15
C PHE A 364 -4.84 15.49 15.66
N TRP A 365 -4.96 16.82 15.69
CA TRP A 365 -3.92 17.78 15.33
C TRP A 365 -3.13 18.31 16.54
N ASP A 366 -3.16 17.58 17.66
CA ASP A 366 -2.34 17.82 18.86
C ASP A 366 -1.36 16.65 19.05
N ARG A 367 -0.07 16.94 19.21
CA ARG A 367 0.97 15.91 19.33
C ARG A 367 0.94 15.16 20.66
N ASN A 368 0.33 15.76 21.68
CA ASN A 368 0.30 15.20 23.03
C ASN A 368 -0.44 13.86 23.06
N GLY A 369 0.21 12.83 23.62
CA GLY A 369 -0.34 11.47 23.65
C GLY A 369 -0.26 10.72 22.31
N GLN A 370 0.35 11.31 21.27
CA GLN A 370 0.52 10.69 19.96
C GLN A 370 2.01 10.54 19.61
N ARG A 371 2.35 9.67 18.65
CA ARG A 371 3.75 9.50 18.18
C ARG A 371 3.83 9.14 16.70
N VAL A 372 4.96 9.47 16.06
CA VAL A 372 5.28 8.99 14.70
C VAL A 372 6.24 7.80 14.82
N VAL A 373 5.84 6.61 14.38
CA VAL A 373 6.55 5.34 14.68
C VAL A 373 7.85 5.15 13.90
N ASN A 374 8.02 5.86 12.79
CA ASN A 374 9.20 5.79 11.94
C ASN A 374 9.82 7.18 11.71
N GLY A 375 9.80 8.02 12.74
CA GLY A 375 10.28 9.39 12.67
C GLY A 375 9.81 10.20 13.87
N GLY A 376 9.33 11.42 13.63
CA GLY A 376 8.83 12.30 14.68
C GLY A 376 7.92 13.39 14.14
N PHE A 377 7.21 14.08 15.02
CA PHE A 377 6.58 15.34 14.64
C PHE A 377 7.64 16.43 14.42
N LEU A 378 7.32 17.46 13.64
CA LEU A 378 8.22 18.60 13.50
C LEU A 378 8.39 19.29 14.86
N PRO A 379 9.63 19.52 15.35
CA PRO A 379 9.85 20.24 16.60
C PRO A 379 9.27 21.66 16.53
N LEU A 380 8.66 22.13 17.63
CA LEU A 380 7.98 23.43 17.66
C LEU A 380 8.93 24.58 17.33
N GLU A 381 10.14 24.58 17.88
CA GLU A 381 11.14 25.62 17.60
C GLU A 381 11.62 25.61 16.14
N ARG A 382 11.67 24.42 15.53
CA ARG A 382 11.96 24.29 14.10
C ARG A 382 10.82 24.86 13.26
N TYR A 383 9.56 24.60 13.65
CA TYR A 383 8.39 25.19 13.00
C TYR A 383 8.41 26.73 13.11
N LYS A 384 8.57 27.28 14.32
CA LYS A 384 8.67 28.73 14.55
C LYS A 384 9.78 29.38 13.72
N THR A 385 10.92 28.71 13.60
CA THR A 385 12.03 29.22 12.78
C THR A 385 11.70 29.20 11.29
N MET A 386 11.09 28.11 10.81
CA MET A 386 10.67 27.96 9.42
C MET A 386 9.62 28.98 9.00
N THR A 387 8.70 29.36 9.90
CA THR A 387 7.60 30.29 9.59
C THR A 387 7.98 31.77 9.73
N LYS A 388 9.22 32.10 10.11
CA LYS A 388 9.70 33.49 10.11
C LYS A 388 9.74 34.03 8.69
N LYS A 389 8.91 35.04 8.40
CA LYS A 389 8.81 35.71 7.11
C LYS A 389 9.97 36.71 6.95
N SER A 390 11.12 36.24 6.45
CA SER A 390 12.28 37.09 6.15
C SER A 390 12.05 37.91 4.86
N PRO A 391 12.84 38.96 4.59
CA PRO A 391 12.80 39.66 3.31
C PRO A 391 13.00 38.73 2.09
N ALA A 392 13.85 37.71 2.24
CA ALA A 392 14.06 36.68 1.22
C ALA A 392 12.80 35.84 0.98
N TYR A 393 12.05 35.50 2.05
CA TYR A 393 10.75 34.82 1.92
C TYR A 393 9.78 35.68 1.11
N TYR A 394 9.59 36.95 1.47
CA TYR A 394 8.66 37.83 0.75
C TYR A 394 9.03 38.01 -0.72
N LYS A 395 10.32 38.17 -1.02
CA LYS A 395 10.80 38.25 -2.41
C LYS A 395 10.44 37.00 -3.21
N ALA A 396 10.79 35.82 -2.70
CA ALA A 396 10.49 34.55 -3.36
C ALA A 396 8.97 34.28 -3.46
N TYR A 397 8.21 34.69 -2.45
CA TYR A 397 6.76 34.56 -2.43
C TYR A 397 6.08 35.38 -3.53
N VAL A 398 6.46 36.66 -3.68
CA VAL A 398 5.95 37.53 -4.74
C VAL A 398 6.38 37.00 -6.12
N GLU A 399 7.61 36.53 -6.26
CA GLU A 399 8.10 35.92 -7.49
C GLU A 399 7.26 34.69 -7.91
N LYS A 400 6.93 33.83 -6.95
CA LYS A 400 6.06 32.66 -7.19
C LYS A 400 4.65 33.07 -7.63
N TRP A 401 4.06 34.07 -6.97
CA TRP A 401 2.76 34.61 -7.37
C TRP A 401 2.77 35.16 -8.79
N LYS A 402 3.79 35.96 -9.15
CA LYS A 402 3.95 36.47 -10.51
C LYS A 402 4.07 35.35 -11.54
N ALA A 403 4.84 34.30 -11.23
CA ALA A 403 4.99 33.16 -12.13
C ALA A 403 3.67 32.40 -12.36
N LEU A 404 2.79 32.32 -11.36
CA LEU A 404 1.48 31.71 -11.48
C LEU A 404 0.52 32.55 -12.31
N VAL A 405 0.43 33.85 -12.03
CA VAL A 405 -0.44 34.78 -12.78
C VAL A 405 -0.03 34.84 -14.25
N ASN A 406 1.25 35.03 -14.53
CA ASN A 406 1.75 35.14 -15.91
C ASN A 406 1.57 33.84 -16.72
N ARG A 407 1.54 32.66 -16.08
CA ARG A 407 1.23 31.39 -16.76
C ARG A 407 -0.26 31.24 -17.05
N ALA A 408 -1.14 31.71 -16.16
CA ALA A 408 -2.59 31.67 -16.35
C ALA A 408 -3.03 32.50 -17.57
N ASP A 409 -2.37 33.63 -17.81
CA ASP A 409 -2.60 34.50 -18.98
C ASP A 409 -2.23 33.83 -20.32
N ILE A 410 -1.32 32.86 -20.31
CA ILE A 410 -0.88 32.12 -21.51
C ILE A 410 -1.74 30.86 -21.73
N SER A 411 -2.29 30.26 -20.67
CA SER A 411 -3.07 29.01 -20.72
C SER A 411 -4.57 29.17 -20.95
N SER A 412 -5.09 30.41 -20.99
CA SER A 412 -6.49 30.67 -21.31
C SER A 412 -6.63 30.82 -22.83
N PRO A 413 -7.32 29.91 -23.54
CA PRO A 413 -7.69 30.17 -24.92
C PRO A 413 -8.68 31.35 -24.93
N ARG A 414 -8.42 32.32 -25.79
CA ARG A 414 -9.46 33.28 -26.20
C ARG A 414 -10.49 32.58 -27.09
#